data_AF-A0A952V840-F1
#
_entry.id   AF-A0A952V840-F1
#
_cell.length_a   1.000
_cell.length_b   1.000
_cell.length_c   1.000
_cell.angle_alpha   90.00
_cell.angle_beta   90.00
_cell.angle_gamma   90.00
#
_symmetry.space_group_name_H-M   'P 1'
#
loop_
_entity.id
_entity.type
_entity.pdbx_description
1 polymer ?
#
loop_
_entity_poly.entity_id
_entity_poly.type
_entity_poly.pdbx_seq_one_letter_code
_entity_poly.pdbx_strand_id
1 'polypeptide(L)'
;MWQLFFILLGIAIVGIIVWHKIVSADTADHKKKMHRSHLVSVLLHLDEGSMTELFDLYKKEFGPGPARYARKTYRKWKSGEVTPATQTFRRFLLHLPEVMSFDLKCEVLRLFMEEYAKKDAYALEVTSRDWEEKLTPLVHQIIDKAYTATLPAEIEKKLRWLGEGDMNAAQEILRRSQAEESRIVVSMLREEIKGIEMMLAEKHLDPKVRHTLKFPYGTIDLNFKRG
;
A
#
# COMPACT_ATOMS: atom_id res chain seq x y z
N MET A 1 -44.07 -15.34 22.58
CA MET A 1 -43.64 -15.02 21.19
C MET A 1 -42.47 -14.02 21.11
N TRP A 2 -42.19 -13.22 22.15
CA TRP A 2 -41.06 -12.26 22.15
C TRP A 2 -39.68 -12.84 22.51
N GLN A 3 -39.60 -13.97 23.23
CA GLN A 3 -38.32 -14.55 23.67
C GLN A 3 -37.50 -15.19 22.52
N LEU A 4 -38.14 -15.70 21.46
CA LEU A 4 -37.42 -16.27 20.31
C LEU A 4 -36.74 -15.21 19.44
N PHE A 5 -37.24 -13.96 19.45
CA PHE A 5 -36.70 -12.87 18.65
C PHE A 5 -35.35 -12.37 19.20
N PHE A 6 -35.18 -12.31 20.53
CA PHE A 6 -33.93 -11.89 21.16
C PHE A 6 -32.80 -12.92 21.00
N ILE A 7 -33.13 -14.21 20.94
CA ILE A 7 -32.13 -15.28 20.75
C ILE A 7 -31.59 -15.25 19.31
N LEU A 8 -32.45 -15.03 18.31
CA LEU A 8 -32.03 -14.92 16.91
C LEU A 8 -31.20 -13.64 16.64
N LEU A 9 -31.56 -12.51 17.28
CA LEU A 9 -30.79 -11.27 17.18
C LEU A 9 -29.38 -11.41 17.81
N GLY A 10 -29.28 -12.09 18.96
CA GLY A 10 -28.01 -12.36 19.62
C GLY A 10 -27.05 -13.21 18.78
N ILE A 11 -27.57 -14.25 18.10
CA ILE A 11 -26.77 -15.13 17.24
C ILE A 11 -26.27 -14.38 15.99
N ALA A 12 -27.10 -13.50 15.41
CA ALA A 12 -26.71 -12.68 14.26
C ALA A 12 -25.59 -11.68 14.61
N ILE A 13 -25.66 -11.04 15.78
CA ILE A 13 -24.64 -10.08 16.24
C ILE A 13 -23.31 -10.78 16.53
N VAL A 14 -23.35 -11.95 17.20
CA VAL A 14 -22.13 -12.75 17.45
C VAL A 14 -21.53 -13.25 16.12
N GLY A 15 -22.37 -13.67 15.18
CA GLY A 15 -21.94 -14.04 13.83
C GLY A 15 -21.24 -12.91 13.08
N ILE A 16 -21.77 -11.68 13.15
CA ILE A 16 -21.17 -10.49 12.52
C ILE A 16 -19.84 -10.13 13.21
N ILE A 17 -19.75 -10.19 14.54
CA ILE A 17 -18.50 -9.88 15.27
C ILE A 17 -17.42 -10.94 14.98
N VAL A 18 -17.79 -12.22 14.93
CA VAL A 18 -16.87 -13.32 14.61
C VAL A 18 -16.45 -13.26 13.15
N TRP A 19 -17.37 -12.98 12.21
CA TRP A 19 -17.04 -12.78 10.80
C TRP A 19 -16.12 -11.57 10.60
N HIS A 20 -16.40 -10.44 11.26
CA HIS A 20 -15.54 -9.26 11.19
C HIS A 20 -14.17 -9.52 11.81
N LYS A 21 -14.06 -10.30 12.90
CA LYS A 21 -12.77 -10.71 13.48
C LYS A 21 -12.00 -11.69 12.60
N ILE A 22 -12.67 -12.64 11.94
CA ILE A 22 -12.03 -13.61 11.05
C ILE A 22 -11.55 -12.93 9.76
N VAL A 23 -12.35 -12.05 9.16
CA VAL A 23 -11.97 -11.26 7.98
C VAL A 23 -10.87 -10.23 8.32
N SER A 24 -10.88 -9.62 9.52
CA SER A 24 -9.78 -8.75 9.97
C SER A 24 -8.52 -9.52 10.38
N ALA A 25 -8.61 -10.78 10.82
CA ALA A 25 -7.45 -11.58 11.19
C ALA A 25 -6.73 -12.14 9.96
N ASP A 26 -7.48 -12.56 8.94
CA ASP A 26 -6.92 -13.12 7.70
C ASP A 26 -6.21 -12.04 6.87
N THR A 27 -6.74 -10.82 6.84
CA THR A 27 -6.08 -9.67 6.20
C THR A 27 -4.79 -9.23 6.91
N ALA A 28 -4.71 -9.36 8.23
CA ALA A 28 -3.51 -9.00 9.00
C ALA A 28 -2.36 -10.00 8.84
N ASP A 29 -2.66 -11.31 8.75
CA ASP A 29 -1.66 -12.36 8.57
C ASP A 29 -1.17 -12.45 7.11
N HIS A 30 -2.06 -12.26 6.13
CA HIS A 30 -1.67 -12.14 4.71
C HIS A 30 -0.81 -10.90 4.46
N LYS A 31 -1.17 -9.76 5.06
CA LYS A 31 -0.34 -8.54 5.02
C LYS A 31 1.08 -8.84 5.56
N LYS A 32 1.21 -9.47 6.73
CA LYS A 32 2.52 -9.81 7.32
C LYS A 32 3.40 -10.70 6.43
N LYS A 33 2.82 -11.67 5.72
CA LYS A 33 3.53 -12.55 4.78
C LYS A 33 3.95 -11.81 3.50
N MET A 34 3.08 -10.95 2.96
CA MET A 34 3.35 -10.16 1.76
C MET A 34 4.41 -9.06 2.01
N HIS A 35 4.43 -8.45 3.20
CA HIS A 35 5.38 -7.38 3.57
C HIS A 35 6.85 -7.79 3.55
N ARG A 36 7.14 -9.10 3.68
CA ARG A 36 8.50 -9.59 3.52
C ARG A 36 8.88 -9.78 2.07
N SER A 37 7.97 -10.16 1.17
CA SER A 37 8.39 -10.57 -0.18
C SER A 37 8.94 -9.41 -0.99
N HIS A 38 8.33 -8.22 -0.94
CA HIS A 38 8.73 -7.08 -1.78
C HIS A 38 10.02 -6.38 -1.30
N LEU A 39 10.17 -6.13 0.00
CA LEU A 39 11.41 -5.53 0.51
C LEU A 39 12.57 -6.53 0.45
N VAL A 40 12.30 -7.82 0.70
CA VAL A 40 13.30 -8.87 0.49
C VAL A 40 13.65 -8.94 -0.99
N SER A 41 12.68 -8.85 -1.91
CA SER A 41 13.01 -8.86 -3.35
C SER A 41 13.90 -7.68 -3.71
N VAL A 42 13.66 -6.46 -3.21
CA VAL A 42 14.56 -5.33 -3.46
C VAL A 42 16.00 -5.66 -3.03
N LEU A 43 16.19 -6.19 -1.82
CA LEU A 43 17.52 -6.60 -1.35
C LEU A 43 18.14 -7.70 -2.21
N LEU A 44 17.35 -8.68 -2.66
CA LEU A 44 17.83 -9.82 -3.46
C LEU A 44 18.16 -9.46 -4.92
N HIS A 45 17.72 -8.28 -5.38
CA HIS A 45 17.96 -7.78 -6.74
C HIS A 45 18.99 -6.65 -6.80
N LEU A 46 19.68 -6.33 -5.68
CA LEU A 46 20.88 -5.51 -5.72
C LEU A 46 21.92 -6.12 -6.67
N ASP A 47 22.65 -5.27 -7.38
CA ASP A 47 23.80 -5.70 -8.16
C ASP A 47 24.89 -6.28 -7.24
N GLU A 48 25.81 -7.03 -7.83
CA GLU A 48 26.83 -7.76 -7.06
C GLU A 48 27.79 -6.84 -6.30
N GLY A 49 28.05 -5.63 -6.83
CA GLY A 49 28.86 -4.61 -6.18
C GLY A 49 28.17 -4.09 -4.93
N SER A 50 26.96 -3.57 -5.07
CA SER A 50 26.14 -3.04 -3.96
C SER A 50 25.90 -4.10 -2.87
N MET A 51 25.66 -5.35 -3.26
CA MET A 51 25.49 -6.43 -2.29
C MET A 51 26.80 -6.77 -1.55
N THR A 52 27.95 -6.72 -2.24
CA THR A 52 29.25 -6.94 -1.61
C THR A 52 29.53 -5.85 -0.57
N GLU A 53 29.31 -4.59 -0.94
CA GLU A 53 29.44 -3.45 -0.05
C GLU A 53 28.49 -3.54 1.15
N LEU A 54 27.24 -3.94 0.92
CA LEU A 54 26.26 -4.15 2.00
C LEU A 54 26.74 -5.19 3.01
N PHE A 55 27.35 -6.28 2.54
CA PHE A 55 27.93 -7.28 3.43
C PHE A 55 29.15 -6.76 4.18
N ASP A 56 29.93 -5.84 3.63
CA ASP A 56 31.05 -5.22 4.32
C ASP A 56 30.61 -4.26 5.41
N LEU A 57 29.59 -3.43 5.14
CA LEU A 57 28.93 -2.60 6.16
C LEU A 57 28.32 -3.47 7.26
N TYR A 58 27.59 -4.52 6.88
CA TYR A 58 27.01 -5.47 7.82
C TYR A 58 28.07 -6.20 8.66
N LYS A 59 29.23 -6.54 8.07
CA LYS A 59 30.36 -7.15 8.79
C LYS A 59 30.98 -6.17 9.78
N LYS A 60 31.12 -4.90 9.40
CA LYS A 60 31.68 -3.85 10.26
C LYS A 60 30.85 -3.66 11.52
N GLU A 61 29.52 -3.67 11.40
CA GLU A 61 28.59 -3.45 12.51
C GLU A 61 28.34 -4.71 13.36
N PHE A 62 28.10 -5.87 12.72
CA PHE A 62 27.64 -7.09 13.41
C PHE A 62 28.69 -8.20 13.51
N GLY A 63 29.89 -7.97 12.98
CA GLY A 63 31.02 -8.88 13.06
C GLY A 63 31.09 -9.95 11.96
N PRO A 64 32.21 -10.71 11.92
CA PRO A 64 32.54 -11.61 10.81
C PRO A 64 31.67 -12.86 10.73
N GLY A 65 31.19 -13.38 11.87
CA GLY A 65 30.37 -14.59 11.93
C GLY A 65 29.03 -14.41 11.21
N PRO A 66 28.19 -13.43 11.64
CA PRO A 66 26.93 -13.13 10.97
C PRO A 66 27.11 -12.81 9.48
N ALA A 67 28.15 -12.05 9.11
CA ALA A 67 28.41 -11.69 7.72
C ALA A 67 28.75 -12.91 6.86
N ARG A 68 29.55 -13.84 7.38
CA ARG A 68 29.88 -15.10 6.70
C ARG A 68 28.64 -15.95 6.45
N TYR A 69 27.77 -16.07 7.46
CA TYR A 69 26.49 -16.77 7.31
C TYR A 69 25.63 -16.12 6.22
N ALA A 70 25.48 -14.80 6.25
CA ALA A 70 24.66 -14.09 5.28
C ALA A 70 25.18 -14.25 3.84
N ARG A 71 26.49 -14.06 3.61
CA ARG A 71 27.13 -14.27 2.29
C ARG A 71 26.88 -15.68 1.76
N LYS A 72 27.06 -16.71 2.60
CA LYS A 72 26.85 -18.10 2.21
C LYS A 72 25.38 -18.40 1.87
N THR A 73 24.46 -17.82 2.63
CA THR A 73 23.02 -18.12 2.50
C THR A 73 22.34 -17.25 1.44
N TYR A 74 22.96 -16.15 1.02
CA TYR A 74 22.41 -15.21 0.05
C TYR A 74 21.95 -15.87 -1.26
N ARG A 75 22.75 -16.77 -1.83
CA ARG A 75 22.36 -17.51 -3.06
C ARG A 75 21.06 -18.30 -2.86
N LYS A 76 20.88 -18.89 -1.69
CA LYS A 76 19.65 -19.62 -1.31
C LYS A 76 18.47 -18.69 -1.09
N TRP A 77 18.70 -17.48 -0.59
CA TRP A 77 17.66 -16.46 -0.50
C TRP A 77 17.23 -16.00 -1.89
N LYS A 78 18.20 -15.76 -2.78
CA LYS A 78 17.95 -15.32 -4.16
C LYS A 78 17.20 -16.37 -4.99
N SER A 79 17.46 -17.65 -4.79
CA SER A 79 16.72 -18.75 -5.43
C SER A 79 15.38 -19.06 -4.77
N GLY A 80 15.06 -18.45 -3.62
CA GLY A 80 13.86 -18.77 -2.84
C GLY A 80 13.92 -20.10 -2.09
N GLU A 81 15.06 -20.79 -2.07
CA GLU A 81 15.26 -22.06 -1.33
C GLU A 81 15.06 -21.85 0.18
N VAL A 82 15.46 -20.69 0.70
CA VAL A 82 15.31 -20.32 2.11
C VAL A 82 14.91 -18.86 2.22
N THR A 83 14.06 -18.50 3.18
CA THR A 83 13.76 -17.10 3.49
C THR A 83 14.73 -16.54 4.54
N PRO A 84 15.25 -15.31 4.38
CA PRO A 84 16.09 -14.70 5.40
C PRO A 84 15.37 -14.58 6.74
N ALA A 85 16.11 -14.84 7.82
CA ALA A 85 15.59 -14.64 9.16
C ALA A 85 15.23 -13.17 9.39
N THR A 86 14.14 -12.92 10.12
CA THR A 86 13.62 -11.57 10.40
C THR A 86 14.69 -10.61 10.88
N GLN A 87 15.56 -11.10 11.78
CA GLN A 87 16.60 -10.30 12.41
C GLN A 87 17.68 -9.91 11.40
N THR A 88 18.13 -10.86 10.58
CA THR A 88 19.12 -10.61 9.52
C THR A 88 18.59 -9.57 8.53
N PHE A 89 17.34 -9.71 8.11
CA PHE A 89 16.72 -8.77 7.19
C PHE A 89 16.60 -7.37 7.79
N ARG A 90 16.14 -7.25 9.05
CA ARG A 90 16.08 -5.96 9.76
C ARG A 90 17.43 -5.27 9.86
N ARG A 91 18.51 -6.03 10.03
CA ARG A 91 19.86 -5.48 10.09
C ARG A 91 20.35 -4.98 8.73
N PHE A 92 19.99 -5.66 7.63
CA PHE A 92 20.31 -5.14 6.30
C PHE A 92 19.61 -3.82 6.01
N LEU A 93 18.35 -3.67 6.42
CA LEU A 93 17.61 -2.42 6.22
C LEU A 93 18.27 -1.19 6.87
N LEU A 94 19.18 -1.37 7.82
CA LEU A 94 19.93 -0.27 8.43
C LEU A 94 20.98 0.32 7.48
N HIS A 95 21.63 -0.52 6.68
CA HIS A 95 22.74 -0.13 5.79
C HIS A 95 22.36 -0.13 4.31
N LEU A 96 21.19 -0.68 3.97
CA LEU A 96 20.67 -0.70 2.61
C LEU A 96 20.77 0.67 1.88
N PRO A 97 20.48 1.82 2.51
CA PRO A 97 20.53 3.13 1.83
C PRO A 97 21.91 3.54 1.35
N GLU A 98 22.97 3.06 2.02
CA GLU A 98 24.35 3.38 1.68
C GLU A 98 24.76 2.76 0.34
N VAL A 99 24.08 1.69 -0.06
CA VAL A 99 24.40 0.92 -1.28
C VAL A 99 23.30 0.98 -2.35
N MET A 100 22.21 1.70 -2.09
CA MET A 100 21.12 1.84 -3.06
C MET A 100 21.40 2.99 -4.02
N SER A 101 21.13 2.77 -5.31
CA SER A 101 20.98 3.86 -6.26
C SER A 101 19.81 4.76 -5.87
N PHE A 102 19.81 6.00 -6.36
CA PHE A 102 18.72 6.94 -6.12
C PHE A 102 17.36 6.40 -6.60
N ASP A 103 17.33 5.79 -7.78
CA ASP A 103 16.10 5.19 -8.33
C ASP A 103 15.57 4.09 -7.41
N LEU A 104 16.46 3.26 -6.85
CA LEU A 104 16.06 2.20 -5.94
C LEU A 104 15.58 2.77 -4.60
N LYS A 105 16.17 3.85 -4.12
CA LYS A 105 15.67 4.59 -2.94
C LYS A 105 14.25 5.11 -3.16
N CYS A 106 13.97 5.69 -4.33
CA CYS A 106 12.63 6.14 -4.71
C CYS A 106 11.62 4.98 -4.71
N GLU A 107 11.98 3.85 -5.31
CA GLU A 107 11.11 2.66 -5.37
C GLU A 107 10.85 2.07 -3.99
N VAL A 108 11.87 1.96 -3.14
CA VAL A 108 11.71 1.48 -1.76
C VAL A 108 10.79 2.41 -0.97
N LEU A 109 11.00 3.73 -1.07
CA LEU A 109 10.14 4.71 -0.42
C LEU A 109 8.69 4.58 -0.91
N ARG A 110 8.46 4.43 -2.22
CA ARG A 110 7.13 4.19 -2.80
C ARG A 110 6.45 2.97 -2.17
N LEU A 111 7.16 1.83 -2.12
CA LEU A 111 6.65 0.60 -1.52
C LEU A 111 6.30 0.77 -0.04
N PHE A 112 7.13 1.50 0.74
CA PHE A 112 6.83 1.78 2.14
C PHE A 112 5.59 2.67 2.29
N MET A 113 5.48 3.72 1.49
CA MET A 113 4.36 4.64 1.56
C MET A 113 3.05 3.95 1.15
N GLU A 114 3.04 3.19 0.07
CA GLU A 114 1.84 2.46 -0.38
C GLU A 114 1.36 1.41 0.63
N GLU A 115 2.27 0.83 1.40
CA GLU A 115 1.93 -0.21 2.36
C GLU A 115 1.49 0.37 3.72
N TYR A 116 2.29 1.31 4.25
CA TYR A 116 2.17 1.74 5.64
C TYR A 116 1.50 3.10 5.80
N ALA A 117 1.42 3.93 4.76
CA ALA A 117 0.68 5.18 4.88
C ALA A 117 -0.80 4.88 5.10
N LYS A 118 -1.43 5.70 5.95
CA LYS A 118 -2.85 5.59 6.22
C LYS A 118 -3.63 5.87 4.94
N LYS A 119 -4.45 4.92 4.49
CA LYS A 119 -5.36 5.09 3.34
C LYS A 119 -6.75 5.49 3.82
N ASP A 120 -7.42 6.35 3.05
CA ASP A 120 -8.82 6.67 3.30
C ASP A 120 -9.73 5.90 2.34
N ALA A 121 -10.93 5.59 2.80
CA ALA A 121 -11.96 4.97 1.98
C ALA A 121 -13.22 5.82 2.07
N TYR A 122 -13.74 6.21 0.92
CA TYR A 122 -14.95 7.00 0.79
C TYR A 122 -15.96 6.23 -0.05
N ALA A 123 -17.25 6.42 0.26
CA ALA A 123 -18.35 5.93 -0.55
C ALA A 123 -19.29 7.10 -0.84
N LEU A 124 -19.62 7.30 -2.11
CA LEU A 124 -20.54 8.34 -2.56
C LEU A 124 -21.68 7.73 -3.36
N GLU A 125 -22.88 8.25 -3.14
CA GLU A 125 -24.01 8.03 -4.03
C GLU A 125 -24.15 9.22 -4.98
N VAL A 126 -24.09 8.93 -6.28
CA VAL A 126 -24.07 9.94 -7.35
C VAL A 126 -25.03 9.56 -8.48
N THR A 127 -25.35 10.54 -9.31
CA THR A 127 -26.03 10.42 -10.59
C THR A 127 -25.09 10.92 -11.68
N SER A 128 -25.45 10.74 -12.95
CA SER A 128 -24.60 11.23 -14.03
C SER A 128 -24.52 12.76 -14.13
N ARG A 129 -25.38 13.50 -13.42
CA ARG A 129 -25.43 14.96 -13.44
C ARG A 129 -24.68 15.63 -12.29
N ASP A 130 -24.57 14.98 -11.14
CA ASP A 130 -24.02 15.58 -9.90
C ASP A 130 -22.73 14.92 -9.42
N TRP A 131 -22.23 13.88 -10.11
CA TRP A 131 -21.03 13.16 -9.70
C TRP A 131 -19.80 14.07 -9.62
N GLU A 132 -19.63 15.00 -10.57
CA GLU A 132 -18.42 15.84 -10.64
C GLU A 132 -18.39 16.82 -9.47
N GLU A 133 -19.52 17.47 -9.17
CA GLU A 133 -19.68 18.37 -8.03
C GLU A 133 -19.41 17.66 -6.71
N LYS A 134 -19.97 16.45 -6.53
CA LYS A 134 -19.79 15.65 -5.31
C LYS A 134 -18.39 15.05 -5.17
N LEU A 135 -17.75 14.68 -6.27
CA LEU A 135 -16.45 14.00 -6.27
C LEU A 135 -15.29 14.97 -6.12
N THR A 136 -15.35 16.15 -6.75
CA THR A 136 -14.29 17.17 -6.75
C THR A 136 -13.68 17.44 -5.36
N PRO A 137 -14.46 17.70 -4.29
CA PRO A 137 -13.88 17.96 -2.97
C PRO A 137 -13.13 16.76 -2.39
N LEU A 138 -13.62 15.53 -2.61
CA LEU A 138 -12.92 14.32 -2.16
C LEU A 138 -11.64 14.08 -2.97
N VAL A 139 -11.66 14.37 -4.27
CA VAL A 139 -10.49 14.27 -5.13
C VAL A 139 -9.41 15.22 -4.67
N HIS A 140 -9.74 16.48 -4.40
CA HIS A 140 -8.77 17.44 -3.85
C HIS A 140 -8.19 16.94 -2.53
N GLN A 141 -9.03 16.44 -1.62
CA GLN A 141 -8.57 15.88 -0.36
C GLN A 141 -7.60 14.70 -0.54
N ILE A 142 -7.86 13.80 -1.50
CA ILE A 142 -6.98 12.66 -1.79
C ILE A 142 -5.67 13.09 -2.46
N ILE A 143 -5.72 14.05 -3.39
CA ILE A 143 -4.53 14.60 -4.05
C ILE A 143 -3.63 15.30 -3.01
N ASP A 144 -4.21 16.14 -2.15
CA ASP A 144 -3.49 16.83 -1.08
C ASP A 144 -2.91 15.84 -0.06
N LYS A 145 -3.56 14.68 0.09
CA LYS A 145 -3.05 13.61 0.94
C LYS A 145 -1.71 13.07 0.46
N ALA A 146 -1.39 13.14 -0.83
CA ALA A 146 -0.07 12.77 -1.31
C ALA A 146 1.05 13.58 -0.63
N TYR A 147 0.78 14.86 -0.31
CA TYR A 147 1.77 15.74 0.33
C TYR A 147 1.79 15.65 1.86
N THR A 148 0.70 15.19 2.47
CA THR A 148 0.57 15.11 3.93
C THR A 148 0.70 13.70 4.48
N ALA A 149 0.70 12.67 3.62
CA ALA A 149 0.92 11.29 4.02
C ALA A 149 2.29 11.13 4.69
N THR A 150 2.28 10.51 5.86
CA THR A 150 3.47 10.18 6.62
C THR A 150 3.49 8.69 6.95
N LEU A 151 4.70 8.16 7.13
CA LEU A 151 4.86 6.81 7.66
C LEU A 151 4.50 6.78 9.15
N PRO A 152 4.01 5.65 9.68
CA PRO A 152 3.86 5.47 11.11
C PRO A 152 5.19 5.69 11.84
N ALA A 153 5.17 6.35 13.00
CA ALA A 153 6.38 6.72 13.75
C ALA A 153 7.33 5.54 14.04
N GLU A 154 6.78 4.33 14.21
CA GLU A 154 7.60 3.11 14.40
C GLU A 154 8.42 2.73 13.16
N ILE A 155 7.87 2.97 11.97
CA ILE A 155 8.52 2.69 10.69
C ILE A 155 9.53 3.80 10.40
N GLU A 156 9.13 5.06 10.59
CA GLU A 156 10.00 6.23 10.47
C GLU A 156 11.23 6.11 11.38
N LYS A 157 11.07 5.70 12.63
CA LYS A 157 12.19 5.48 13.56
C LYS A 157 13.14 4.36 13.12
N LYS A 158 12.62 3.32 12.46
CA LYS A 158 13.43 2.21 11.92
C LYS A 158 14.10 2.58 10.60
N LEU A 159 13.54 3.54 9.90
CA LEU A 159 13.99 4.02 8.60
C LEU A 159 14.40 5.50 8.69
N ARG A 160 15.15 5.87 9.74
CA ARG A 160 15.59 7.26 9.95
C ARG A 160 16.28 7.85 8.72
N TRP A 161 16.97 7.00 7.97
CA TRP A 161 17.60 7.34 6.71
C TRP A 161 16.64 7.90 5.65
N LEU A 162 15.33 7.59 5.70
CA LEU A 162 14.32 8.19 4.82
C LEU A 162 14.19 9.71 4.99
N GLY A 163 14.73 10.28 6.07
CA GLY A 163 14.80 11.73 6.29
C GLY A 163 16.19 12.34 6.06
N GLU A 164 17.16 11.56 5.59
CA GLU A 164 18.56 11.99 5.48
C GLU A 164 19.03 12.07 4.02
N GLY A 165 19.91 13.03 3.72
CA GLY A 165 20.57 13.15 2.41
C GLY A 165 19.62 13.39 1.23
N ASP A 166 19.75 12.57 0.19
CA ASP A 166 18.98 12.61 -1.06
C ASP A 166 17.52 12.16 -0.90
N MET A 167 17.16 11.58 0.25
CA MET A 167 15.81 11.07 0.48
C MET A 167 14.74 12.15 0.50
N ASN A 168 15.08 13.40 0.86
CA ASN A 168 14.13 14.51 0.76
C ASN A 168 13.72 14.79 -0.69
N ALA A 169 14.67 14.67 -1.63
CA ALA A 169 14.36 14.78 -3.05
C ALA A 169 13.51 13.60 -3.54
N ALA A 170 13.85 12.37 -3.11
CA ALA A 170 13.05 11.18 -3.41
C ALA A 170 11.60 11.30 -2.89
N GLN A 171 11.42 11.83 -1.67
CA GLN A 171 10.08 12.11 -1.12
C GLN A 171 9.32 13.11 -1.97
N GLU A 172 9.93 14.23 -2.35
CA GLU A 172 9.25 15.25 -3.15
C GLU A 172 8.86 14.72 -4.54
N ILE A 173 9.76 13.97 -5.20
CA ILE A 173 9.47 13.32 -6.47
C ILE A 173 8.28 12.36 -6.33
N LEU A 174 8.31 11.52 -5.29
CA LEU A 174 7.23 10.55 -5.04
C LEU A 174 5.88 11.25 -4.80
N ARG A 175 5.84 12.30 -3.96
CA ARG A 175 4.63 13.06 -3.67
C ARG A 175 4.02 13.64 -4.95
N ARG A 176 4.85 14.27 -5.80
CA ARG A 176 4.40 14.82 -7.08
C ARG A 176 3.88 13.73 -8.02
N SER A 177 4.60 12.63 -8.11
CA SER A 177 4.20 11.49 -8.95
C SER A 177 2.85 10.93 -8.54
N GLN A 178 2.60 10.76 -7.24
CA GLN A 178 1.34 10.22 -6.72
C GLN A 178 0.17 11.21 -6.85
N ALA A 179 0.45 12.50 -6.69
CA ALA A 179 -0.52 13.55 -6.97
C ALA A 179 -0.92 13.53 -8.45
N GLU A 180 0.03 13.34 -9.36
CA GLU A 180 -0.23 13.26 -10.79
C GLU A 180 -1.00 11.99 -11.17
N GLU A 181 -0.62 10.84 -10.63
CA GLU A 181 -1.37 9.59 -10.80
C GLU A 181 -2.84 9.76 -10.39
N SER A 182 -3.08 10.45 -9.28
CA SER A 182 -4.44 10.75 -8.81
C SER A 182 -5.22 11.64 -9.78
N ARG A 183 -4.57 12.61 -10.44
CA ARG A 183 -5.19 13.43 -11.48
C ARG A 183 -5.53 12.61 -12.72
N ILE A 184 -4.66 11.69 -13.11
CA ILE A 184 -4.88 10.78 -14.24
C ILE A 184 -6.09 9.87 -13.97
N VAL A 185 -6.21 9.29 -12.77
CA VAL A 185 -7.37 8.46 -12.39
C VAL A 185 -8.69 9.25 -12.56
N VAL A 186 -8.70 10.52 -12.18
CA VAL A 186 -9.89 11.37 -12.30
C VAL A 186 -10.19 11.76 -13.74
N SER A 187 -9.17 12.01 -14.57
CA SER A 187 -9.38 12.31 -15.98
C SER A 187 -9.94 11.10 -16.74
N MET A 188 -9.48 9.89 -16.41
CA MET A 188 -10.01 8.64 -16.97
C MET A 188 -11.48 8.42 -16.63
N LEU A 189 -11.91 8.74 -15.40
CA LEU A 189 -13.31 8.60 -14.99
C LEU A 189 -14.27 9.39 -15.90
N ARG A 190 -13.88 10.57 -16.40
CA ARG A 190 -14.72 11.36 -17.31
C ARG A 190 -15.05 10.61 -18.59
N GLU A 191 -14.14 9.79 -19.08
CA GLU A 191 -14.36 8.95 -20.25
C GLU A 191 -15.23 7.75 -19.91
N GLU A 192 -14.98 7.12 -18.75
CA GLU A 192 -15.72 5.95 -18.27
C GLU A 192 -17.19 6.26 -17.97
N ILE A 193 -17.50 7.48 -17.53
CA ILE A 193 -18.87 7.88 -17.20
C ILE A 193 -19.80 7.82 -18.41
N LYS A 194 -19.32 8.10 -19.62
CA LYS A 194 -20.13 7.90 -20.83
C LYS A 194 -20.58 6.44 -20.97
N GLY A 195 -19.69 5.51 -20.65
CA GLY A 195 -20.02 4.07 -20.61
C GLY A 195 -21.02 3.73 -19.51
N ILE A 196 -20.87 4.31 -18.32
CA ILE A 196 -21.80 4.13 -17.20
C ILE A 196 -23.19 4.68 -17.54
N GLU A 197 -23.28 5.84 -18.19
CA GLU A 197 -24.56 6.41 -18.65
C GLU A 197 -25.27 5.50 -19.65
N MET A 198 -24.54 4.94 -20.60
CA MET A 198 -25.09 3.97 -21.56
C MET A 198 -25.66 2.74 -20.85
N MET A 199 -24.93 2.17 -19.88
CA MET A 199 -25.40 1.03 -19.10
C MET A 199 -26.66 1.36 -18.27
N LEU A 200 -26.70 2.55 -17.65
CA LEU A 200 -27.85 2.99 -16.85
C LEU A 200 -29.09 3.28 -17.71
N ALA A 201 -28.92 3.67 -18.97
CA ALA A 201 -30.02 3.90 -19.91
C ALA A 201 -30.71 2.59 -20.34
N GLU A 202 -30.03 1.45 -20.25
CA GLU A 202 -30.60 0.14 -20.59
C GLU A 202 -31.61 -0.33 -19.53
N LYS A 203 -32.90 -0.33 -19.89
CA LYS A 203 -34.01 -0.60 -18.96
C LYS A 203 -34.00 -2.00 -18.34
N HIS A 204 -33.32 -2.95 -18.96
CA HIS A 204 -33.24 -4.35 -18.51
C HIS A 204 -32.03 -4.62 -17.59
N LEU A 205 -31.13 -3.65 -17.42
CA LEU A 205 -29.98 -3.74 -16.51
C LEU A 205 -30.30 -3.13 -15.14
N ASP A 206 -29.46 -3.45 -14.15
CA ASP A 206 -29.55 -2.93 -12.79
C ASP A 206 -29.60 -1.38 -12.82
N PRO A 207 -30.56 -0.73 -12.14
CA PRO A 207 -30.62 0.72 -12.03
C PRO A 207 -29.43 1.34 -11.27
N LYS A 208 -28.49 0.54 -10.78
CA LYS A 208 -27.30 0.97 -10.08
C LYS A 208 -26.03 0.39 -10.69
N VAL A 209 -25.00 1.23 -10.79
CA VAL A 209 -23.65 0.81 -11.20
C VAL A 209 -22.67 1.23 -10.13
N ARG A 210 -21.86 0.28 -9.64
CA ARG A 210 -20.75 0.56 -8.72
C ARG A 210 -19.46 0.69 -9.53
N HIS A 211 -18.75 1.78 -9.31
CA HIS A 211 -17.45 2.05 -9.89
C HIS A 211 -16.46 2.44 -8.79
N THR A 212 -15.26 1.87 -8.77
CA THR A 212 -14.28 2.10 -7.71
C THR A 212 -13.04 2.77 -8.28
N LEU A 213 -12.79 4.01 -7.85
CA LEU A 213 -11.55 4.71 -8.12
C LEU A 213 -10.50 4.30 -7.09
N LYS A 214 -9.34 3.87 -7.57
CA LYS A 214 -8.18 3.52 -6.74
C LYS A 214 -7.13 4.60 -6.87
N PHE A 215 -6.74 5.17 -5.74
CA PHE A 215 -5.68 6.16 -5.61
C PHE A 215 -4.54 5.60 -4.76
N PRO A 216 -3.33 6.19 -4.82
CA PRO A 216 -2.21 5.78 -3.97
C PRO A 216 -2.56 5.77 -2.47
N TYR A 217 -3.29 6.79 -2.00
CA TYR A 217 -3.64 6.97 -0.58
C TYR A 217 -5.14 6.86 -0.27
N GLY A 218 -5.91 6.28 -1.17
CA GLY A 218 -7.31 6.05 -0.88
C GLY A 218 -8.11 5.38 -1.97
N THR A 219 -9.37 5.17 -1.66
CA THR A 219 -10.35 4.61 -2.60
C THR A 219 -11.63 5.41 -2.51
N ILE A 220 -12.27 5.64 -3.65
CA ILE A 220 -13.61 6.22 -3.71
C ILE A 220 -14.51 5.24 -4.43
N ASP A 221 -15.50 4.72 -3.72
CA ASP A 221 -16.58 3.95 -4.30
C ASP A 221 -17.71 4.87 -4.74
N LEU A 222 -17.95 4.93 -6.05
CA LEU A 222 -19.05 5.66 -6.66
C LEU A 222 -20.20 4.70 -6.93
N ASN A 223 -21.33 4.95 -6.29
CA ASN A 223 -22.58 4.23 -6.53
C ASN A 223 -23.47 5.11 -7.40
N PHE A 224 -23.42 4.90 -8.70
CA PHE A 224 -24.26 5.60 -9.66
C PHE A 224 -25.69 5.07 -9.61
N LYS A 225 -26.66 5.98 -9.51
CA LYS A 225 -28.09 5.69 -9.62
C LYS A 225 -28.63 6.25 -10.92
N ARG A 226 -29.61 5.56 -11.51
CA ARG A 226 -30.44 6.11 -12.58
C ARG A 226 -31.13 7.39 -12.07
N GLY A 227 -30.79 8.53 -12.69
CA GLY A 227 -31.36 9.85 -12.40
C GLY A 227 -32.69 10.10 -13.11
#